data_AF-A0A8X6TW07-F1
#
_entry.id   AF-A0A8X6TW07-F1
#
_cell.length_a   1.000
_cell.length_b   1.000
_cell.length_c   1.000
_cell.angle_alpha   90.00
_cell.angle_beta   90.00
_cell.angle_gamma   90.00
#
_symmetry.space_group_name_H-M   'P 1'
#
loop_
_entity.id
_entity.type
_entity.pdbx_description
1 polymer ?
#
loop_
_entity_poly.entity_id
_entity_poly.type
_entity_poly.pdbx_seq_one_letter_code
_entity_poly.pdbx_strand_id
1 'polypeptide(L)'
;MMYQELYKHHGIKQMRQFSHQQCLGIVFANIVRTSILELNRWTPTMLSENMIEGDDLYQQIVIENERRDGLAVKEDGYLEILHLNVIKHDFIMYNYAFSIEYDDNTPYFGSLSDSVNDEELTHTLENCLNAMFNIDHHKAGVLIAEGYSYEIIRNANKYYFTEVHQ
;
A
#
# COMPACT_ATOMS: atom_id res chain seq x y z
N MET A 1 -10.47 -12.59 -12.38
CA MET A 1 -10.26 -14.03 -12.65
C MET A 1 -8.81 -14.49 -12.41
N MET A 2 -7.83 -13.60 -12.57
CA MET A 2 -6.38 -13.86 -12.43
C MET A 2 -5.94 -14.25 -11.00
N TYR A 3 -6.58 -13.68 -9.97
CA TYR A 3 -6.24 -13.94 -8.55
C TYR A 3 -6.36 -15.41 -8.15
N GLN A 4 -7.41 -16.12 -8.58
CA GLN A 4 -7.65 -17.50 -8.12
C GLN A 4 -6.69 -18.53 -8.74
N GLU A 5 -6.06 -18.22 -9.87
CA GLU A 5 -5.13 -19.12 -10.56
C GLU A 5 -3.71 -19.04 -9.98
N LEU A 6 -3.28 -17.86 -9.52
CA LEU A 6 -1.99 -17.66 -8.84
C LEU A 6 -1.87 -18.49 -7.55
N TYR A 7 -2.90 -18.47 -6.69
CA TYR A 7 -2.91 -19.27 -5.46
C TYR A 7 -2.95 -20.80 -5.72
N LYS A 8 -3.55 -21.25 -6.83
CA LYS A 8 -3.57 -22.67 -7.21
C LYS A 8 -2.19 -23.18 -7.62
N HIS A 9 -1.37 -22.34 -8.27
CA HIS A 9 -0.03 -22.72 -8.69
C HIS A 9 1.00 -22.77 -7.54
N HIS A 10 0.78 -21.99 -6.47
CA HIS A 10 1.72 -21.89 -5.34
C HIS A 10 1.37 -22.75 -4.11
N GLY A 11 0.30 -23.55 -4.16
CA GLY A 11 -0.03 -24.51 -3.09
C GLY A 11 -0.45 -23.86 -1.75
N ILE A 12 -0.82 -22.58 -1.77
CA ILE A 12 -1.17 -21.82 -0.57
C ILE A 12 -2.59 -22.21 -0.12
N LYS A 13 -2.68 -22.87 1.04
CA LYS A 13 -3.94 -23.19 1.73
C LYS A 13 -4.57 -21.91 2.29
N GLN A 14 -5.42 -21.30 1.48
CA GLN A 14 -6.69 -20.68 1.85
C GLN A 14 -6.86 -20.26 3.34
N MET A 15 -6.55 -19.00 3.67
CA MET A 15 -7.31 -18.23 4.67
C MET A 15 -7.93 -17.02 3.97
N ARG A 16 -9.09 -17.25 3.36
CA ARG A 16 -9.90 -16.30 2.57
C ARG A 16 -10.86 -15.50 3.44
N GLN A 17 -10.42 -14.88 4.53
CA GLN A 17 -11.37 -14.09 5.32
C GLN A 17 -11.61 -12.70 4.72
N PHE A 18 -10.62 -12.13 4.00
CA PHE A 18 -10.64 -10.75 3.52
C PHE A 18 -10.15 -10.57 2.08
N SER A 19 -10.60 -11.45 1.17
CA SER A 19 -10.30 -11.25 -0.25
C SER A 19 -10.90 -9.93 -0.72
N HIS A 20 -10.09 -9.08 -1.37
CA HIS A 20 -10.35 -7.69 -1.82
C HIS A 20 -9.98 -6.57 -0.82
N GLN A 21 -9.76 -6.86 0.46
CA GLN A 21 -9.35 -5.83 1.45
C GLN A 21 -7.85 -5.78 1.74
N GLN A 22 -7.10 -6.76 1.23
CA GLN A 22 -5.64 -6.83 1.30
C GLN A 22 -4.91 -5.80 0.41
N CYS A 23 -5.63 -4.86 -0.21
CA CYS A 23 -5.08 -3.93 -1.20
C CYS A 23 -3.98 -3.02 -0.63
N LEU A 24 -4.11 -2.58 0.62
CA LEU A 24 -3.06 -1.82 1.29
C LEU A 24 -1.79 -2.67 1.45
N GLY A 25 -1.94 -3.95 1.79
CA GLY A 25 -0.81 -4.88 1.91
C GLY A 25 -0.06 -5.06 0.59
N ILE A 26 -0.78 -5.23 -0.52
CA ILE A 26 -0.19 -5.36 -1.87
C ILE A 26 0.49 -4.06 -2.30
N VAL A 27 -0.18 -2.92 -2.12
CA VAL A 27 0.41 -1.60 -2.42
C VAL A 27 1.68 -1.39 -1.60
N PHE A 28 1.67 -1.77 -0.33
CA PHE A 28 2.83 -1.65 0.54
C PHE A 28 3.98 -2.56 0.09
N ALA A 29 3.70 -3.79 -0.33
CA ALA A 29 4.69 -4.70 -0.89
C ALA A 29 5.34 -4.13 -2.17
N ASN A 30 4.55 -3.49 -3.03
CA ASN A 30 5.09 -2.77 -4.19
C ASN A 30 6.00 -1.61 -3.78
N ILE A 31 5.59 -0.79 -2.80
CA ILE A 31 6.42 0.32 -2.27
C ILE A 31 7.76 -0.21 -1.72
N VAL A 32 7.73 -1.28 -0.93
CA VAL A 32 8.94 -1.94 -0.44
C VAL A 32 9.80 -2.42 -1.61
N ARG A 33 9.19 -3.00 -2.64
CA ARG A 33 9.91 -3.44 -3.85
C ARG A 33 10.58 -2.27 -4.57
N THR A 34 9.95 -1.09 -4.66
CA THR A 34 10.57 0.09 -5.29
C THR A 34 11.82 0.57 -4.54
N SER A 35 11.93 0.26 -3.24
CA SER A 35 13.11 0.58 -2.44
C SER A 35 14.28 -0.36 -2.71
N ILE A 36 14.02 -1.56 -3.26
CA ILE A 36 15.02 -2.58 -3.60
C ILE A 36 15.40 -2.51 -5.10
N LEU A 37 14.40 -2.25 -5.95
CA LEU A 37 14.51 -2.43 -7.39
C LEU A 37 13.74 -1.37 -8.18
N GLU A 38 14.46 -0.71 -9.10
CA GLU A 38 13.89 0.26 -10.03
C GLU A 38 12.76 -0.34 -10.90
N LEU A 39 11.71 0.45 -11.14
CA LEU A 39 10.47 0.02 -11.79
C LEU A 39 10.69 -0.60 -13.19
N ASN A 40 11.68 -0.11 -13.94
CA ASN A 40 12.02 -0.62 -15.27
C ASN A 40 12.58 -2.05 -15.27
N ARG A 41 12.87 -2.61 -14.09
CA ARG A 41 13.33 -3.99 -13.91
C ARG A 41 12.21 -4.93 -13.45
N TRP A 42 11.00 -4.42 -13.25
CA TRP A 42 9.88 -5.21 -12.77
C TRP A 42 9.36 -6.14 -13.86
N THR A 43 9.02 -7.36 -13.46
CA THR A 43 8.46 -8.39 -14.34
C THR A 43 7.06 -8.79 -13.86
N PRO A 44 6.23 -9.42 -14.71
CA PRO A 44 4.96 -9.97 -14.28
C PRO A 44 5.09 -10.97 -13.11
N THR A 45 6.20 -11.70 -13.04
CA THR A 45 6.51 -12.59 -11.92
C THR A 45 6.72 -11.80 -10.64
N MET A 46 7.48 -10.70 -10.68
CA MET A 46 7.68 -9.84 -9.50
C MET A 46 6.36 -9.22 -9.02
N LEU A 47 5.47 -8.81 -9.93
CA LEU A 47 4.13 -8.34 -9.55
C LEU A 47 3.34 -9.44 -8.82
N SER A 48 3.44 -10.68 -9.30
CA SER A 48 2.80 -11.84 -8.65
C SER A 48 3.38 -12.13 -7.27
N GLU A 49 4.70 -12.04 -7.11
CA GLU A 49 5.38 -12.16 -5.81
C GLU A 49 4.94 -11.03 -4.86
N ASN A 50 4.83 -9.80 -5.35
CA ASN A 50 4.38 -8.68 -4.53
C ASN A 50 2.94 -8.87 -4.03
N MET A 51 2.07 -9.47 -4.85
CA MET A 51 0.72 -9.81 -4.41
C MET A 51 0.71 -10.82 -3.27
N ILE A 52 1.58 -11.84 -3.33
CA ILE A 52 1.69 -12.87 -2.29
C ILE A 52 2.25 -12.25 -1.01
N GLU A 53 3.36 -11.53 -1.11
CA GLU A 53 4.04 -10.93 0.04
C GLU A 53 3.19 -9.83 0.69
N GLY A 54 2.40 -9.11 -0.09
CA GLY A 54 1.43 -8.15 0.43
C GLY A 54 0.25 -8.79 1.18
N ASP A 55 -0.22 -9.96 0.72
CA ASP A 55 -1.25 -10.75 1.43
C ASP A 55 -0.70 -11.33 2.73
N ASP A 56 0.52 -11.87 2.70
CA ASP A 56 1.21 -12.38 3.90
C ASP A 56 1.43 -11.26 4.93
N LEU A 57 1.86 -10.07 4.46
CA LEU A 57 2.03 -8.90 5.33
C LEU A 57 0.69 -8.43 5.93
N TYR A 58 -0.38 -8.38 5.14
CA TYR A 58 -1.72 -8.04 5.63
C TYR A 58 -2.12 -8.98 6.78
N GLN A 59 -1.96 -10.29 6.59
CA GLN A 59 -2.29 -11.29 7.62
C GLN A 59 -1.42 -11.11 8.86
N GLN A 60 -0.13 -10.86 8.69
CA GLN A 60 0.77 -10.57 9.81
C GLN A 60 0.32 -9.35 10.61
N ILE A 61 -0.09 -8.26 9.94
CA ILE A 61 -0.58 -7.05 10.60
C ILE A 61 -1.86 -7.34 11.41
N VAL A 62 -2.82 -8.08 10.84
CA VAL A 62 -4.05 -8.47 11.54
C VAL A 62 -3.71 -9.26 12.81
N ILE A 63 -2.91 -10.33 12.66
CA ILE A 63 -2.52 -11.20 13.77
C ILE A 63 -1.76 -10.45 14.86
N GLU A 64 -0.81 -9.58 14.48
CA GLU A 64 0.00 -8.84 15.44
C GLU A 64 -0.79 -7.75 16.17
N ASN A 65 -1.78 -7.13 15.51
CA ASN A 65 -2.70 -6.22 16.19
C ASN A 65 -3.56 -6.97 17.21
N GLU A 66 -4.11 -8.13 16.86
CA GLU A 66 -4.87 -8.96 17.82
C GLU A 66 -3.98 -9.43 18.99
N ARG A 67 -2.76 -9.90 18.71
CA ARG A 67 -1.85 -10.46 19.71
C ARG A 67 -1.34 -9.43 20.72
N ARG A 68 -1.23 -8.16 20.32
CA ARG A 68 -0.64 -7.09 21.14
C ARG A 68 -1.68 -6.18 21.80
N ASP A 69 -2.97 -6.57 21.79
CA ASP A 69 -4.09 -5.69 22.17
C ASP A 69 -4.01 -4.33 21.43
N GLY A 70 -3.61 -4.39 20.15
CA GLY A 70 -3.47 -3.26 19.24
C GLY A 70 -4.80 -2.78 18.69
N LEU A 71 -4.76 -2.13 17.53
CA LEU A 71 -5.97 -1.62 16.89
C LEU A 71 -6.71 -2.78 16.22
N ALA A 72 -7.93 -3.07 16.68
CA ALA A 72 -8.73 -4.13 16.10
C ALA A 72 -9.12 -3.79 14.65
N VAL A 73 -8.86 -4.73 13.74
CA VAL A 73 -9.35 -4.65 12.36
C VAL A 73 -10.86 -4.84 12.39
N LYS A 74 -11.59 -3.90 11.82
CA LYS A 74 -13.05 -3.89 11.80
C LYS A 74 -13.59 -5.04 10.92
N GLU A 75 -14.88 -5.31 11.04
CA GLU A 75 -15.56 -6.36 10.27
C GLU A 75 -15.47 -6.15 8.74
N ASP A 76 -15.24 -4.90 8.29
CA ASP A 76 -15.04 -4.58 6.89
C ASP A 76 -13.68 -5.02 6.34
N GLY A 77 -12.71 -5.35 7.20
CA GLY A 77 -11.39 -5.86 6.85
C GLY A 77 -10.38 -4.79 6.39
N TYR A 78 -10.71 -3.50 6.39
CA TYR A 78 -9.78 -2.48 5.90
C TYR A 78 -8.74 -2.10 6.95
N LEU A 79 -7.48 -2.04 6.52
CA LEU A 79 -6.39 -1.51 7.34
C LEU A 79 -6.33 0.01 7.23
N GLU A 80 -6.48 0.68 8.36
CA GLU A 80 -6.02 2.07 8.58
C GLU A 80 -4.49 2.11 8.76
N ILE A 81 -3.85 3.25 8.45
CA ILE A 81 -2.38 3.46 8.60
C ILE A 81 -1.91 3.11 10.01
N LEU A 82 -2.71 3.40 11.04
CA LEU A 82 -2.37 3.11 12.44
C LEU A 82 -2.19 1.62 12.74
N HIS A 83 -2.79 0.72 11.96
CA HIS A 83 -2.57 -0.72 12.11
C HIS A 83 -1.13 -1.11 11.78
N LEU A 84 -0.41 -0.33 10.97
CA LEU A 84 0.98 -0.59 10.58
C LEU A 84 1.96 -0.38 11.74
N ASN A 85 1.53 0.21 12.86
CA ASN A 85 2.38 0.41 14.04
C ASN A 85 3.00 -0.88 14.58
N VAL A 86 2.31 -2.01 14.43
CA VAL A 86 2.79 -3.31 14.95
C VAL A 86 4.00 -3.85 14.18
N ILE A 87 4.24 -3.37 12.96
CA ILE A 87 5.38 -3.73 12.09
C ILE A 87 6.35 -2.55 11.85
N LYS A 88 6.17 -1.42 12.56
CA LYS A 88 6.87 -0.16 12.28
C LYS A 88 8.39 -0.25 12.41
N HIS A 89 8.89 -0.98 13.40
CA HIS A 89 10.31 -0.93 13.76
C HIS A 89 11.17 -1.96 13.04
N ASP A 90 10.60 -3.10 12.68
CA ASP A 90 11.30 -4.19 12.02
C ASP A 90 10.30 -5.18 11.42
N PHE A 91 10.25 -5.22 10.09
CA PHE A 91 9.60 -6.31 9.37
C PHE A 91 10.52 -6.84 8.28
N ILE A 92 10.34 -8.11 7.93
CA ILE A 92 11.13 -8.79 6.91
C ILE A 92 10.25 -8.97 5.68
N MET A 93 10.74 -8.55 4.52
CA MET A 93 10.10 -8.79 3.24
C MET A 93 11.16 -8.98 2.16
N TYR A 94 10.96 -9.91 1.22
CA TYR A 94 11.93 -10.23 0.17
C TYR A 94 13.36 -10.54 0.67
N ASN A 95 13.49 -11.08 1.89
CA ASN A 95 14.75 -11.35 2.59
C ASN A 95 15.56 -10.10 3.02
N TYR A 96 14.92 -8.93 3.09
CA TYR A 96 15.52 -7.71 3.65
C TYR A 96 14.73 -7.24 4.86
N ALA A 97 15.40 -6.57 5.80
CA ALA A 97 14.77 -5.92 6.94
C ALA A 97 14.42 -4.47 6.59
N PHE A 98 13.22 -4.05 6.97
CA PHE A 98 12.69 -2.72 6.74
C PHE A 98 12.09 -2.13 8.02
N SER A 99 12.03 -0.80 8.06
CA SER A 99 11.29 -0.02 9.05
C SER A 99 10.38 0.96 8.33
N ILE A 100 9.31 1.37 8.99
CA ILE A 100 8.32 2.31 8.48
C ILE A 100 8.47 3.63 9.23
N GLU A 101 8.65 4.71 8.47
CA GLU A 101 8.58 6.08 8.97
C GLU A 101 7.43 6.78 8.25
N TYR A 102 6.58 7.46 9.01
CA TYR A 102 5.52 8.31 8.48
C TYR A 102 5.29 9.48 9.44
N ASP A 103 4.94 10.64 8.90
CA ASP A 103 4.65 11.84 9.68
C ASP A 103 3.27 11.75 10.34
N ASP A 104 3.17 12.18 11.61
CA ASP A 104 1.94 12.10 12.40
C ASP A 104 0.78 12.99 11.87
N ASN A 105 1.05 13.91 10.95
CA ASN A 105 0.11 14.90 10.42
C ASN A 105 0.20 15.04 8.88
N THR A 106 -0.09 13.98 8.13
CA THR A 106 -0.04 14.00 6.65
C THR A 106 -1.32 13.61 5.87
N PRO A 107 -2.55 13.53 6.44
CA PRO A 107 -3.71 13.32 5.60
C PRO A 107 -4.00 14.57 4.77
N TYR A 108 -3.45 14.61 3.55
CA TYR A 108 -3.90 15.54 2.52
C TYR A 108 -5.22 15.00 1.98
N PHE A 109 -6.32 15.59 2.41
CA PHE A 109 -7.65 15.22 1.93
C PHE A 109 -8.12 16.22 0.86
N GLY A 110 -8.84 15.69 -0.13
CA GLY A 110 -9.36 16.46 -1.23
C GLY A 110 -10.22 15.63 -2.16
N SER A 111 -10.93 16.32 -3.05
CA SER A 111 -11.61 15.70 -4.18
C SER A 111 -10.59 15.39 -5.27
N LEU A 112 -10.78 14.29 -6.02
CA LEU A 112 -10.05 14.08 -7.27
C LEU A 112 -10.48 15.09 -8.36
N SER A 113 -11.63 15.75 -8.18
CA SER A 113 -12.07 16.86 -9.02
C SER A 113 -11.50 18.16 -8.49
N ASP A 114 -10.42 18.64 -9.10
CA ASP A 114 -9.73 19.86 -8.64
C ASP A 114 -10.64 21.10 -8.58
N SER A 115 -11.64 21.19 -9.44
CA SER A 115 -12.64 22.27 -9.41
C SER A 115 -13.48 22.33 -8.13
N VAL A 116 -13.50 21.25 -7.34
CA VAL A 116 -14.18 21.16 -6.04
C VAL A 116 -13.25 21.62 -4.91
N ASN A 117 -11.94 21.68 -5.16
CA ASN A 117 -10.93 21.99 -4.15
C ASN A 117 -10.61 23.48 -4.01
N ASP A 118 -11.19 24.34 -4.85
CA ASP A 118 -10.88 25.76 -4.89
C ASP A 118 -11.50 26.58 -3.72
N GLU A 119 -12.41 26.01 -2.91
CA GLU A 119 -13.18 26.74 -1.89
C GLU A 119 -12.86 26.34 -0.42
N GLU A 120 -11.60 26.53 0.00
CA GLU A 120 -11.15 26.67 1.41
C GLU A 120 -10.75 25.46 2.26
N LEU A 121 -10.84 24.19 1.83
CA LEU A 121 -10.47 23.08 2.76
C LEU A 121 -9.66 21.91 2.17
N THR A 122 -9.26 21.95 0.91
CA THR A 122 -8.65 20.78 0.28
C THR A 122 -7.49 21.11 -0.64
N HIS A 123 -6.57 20.16 -0.78
CA HIS A 123 -5.44 20.26 -1.68
C HIS A 123 -5.79 19.60 -3.02
N THR A 124 -5.41 20.22 -4.13
CA THR A 124 -5.47 19.57 -5.45
C THR A 124 -4.61 18.32 -5.46
N LEU A 125 -4.95 17.34 -6.30
CA LEU A 125 -4.15 16.11 -6.41
C LEU A 125 -2.70 16.43 -6.76
N GLU A 126 -2.46 17.37 -7.67
CA GLU A 126 -1.12 17.83 -8.04
C GLU A 126 -0.34 18.36 -6.82
N ASN A 127 -0.96 19.18 -5.98
CA ASN A 127 -0.31 19.73 -4.79
C ASN A 127 0.02 18.64 -3.77
N CYS A 128 -0.87 17.67 -3.57
CA CYS A 128 -0.63 16.52 -2.68
C CYS A 128 0.54 15.66 -3.18
N LEU A 129 0.55 15.34 -4.48
CA LEU A 129 1.62 14.57 -5.12
C LEU A 129 2.95 15.31 -5.03
N ASN A 130 2.95 16.60 -5.37
CA ASN A 130 4.14 17.42 -5.28
C ASN A 130 4.65 17.45 -3.84
N ALA A 131 3.79 17.69 -2.84
CA ALA A 131 4.20 17.68 -1.43
C ALA A 131 4.77 16.32 -0.98
N MET A 132 4.08 15.23 -1.29
CA MET A 132 4.51 13.86 -0.95
C MET A 132 5.88 13.51 -1.54
N PHE A 133 6.16 13.96 -2.77
CA PHE A 133 7.42 13.68 -3.47
C PHE A 133 8.42 14.84 -3.48
N ASN A 134 8.14 15.97 -2.81
CA ASN A 134 9.06 17.12 -2.70
C ASN A 134 10.24 16.82 -1.78
N ILE A 135 10.09 15.84 -0.89
CA ILE A 135 11.17 15.32 -0.07
C ILE A 135 11.97 14.34 -0.96
N ASP A 136 13.26 14.61 -1.19
CA ASP A 136 14.18 13.87 -2.10
C ASP A 136 14.36 12.36 -1.79
N HIS A 137 13.60 11.82 -0.83
CA HIS A 137 13.71 10.44 -0.36
C HIS A 137 12.50 9.56 -0.72
N HIS A 138 11.35 10.14 -1.07
CA HIS A 138 10.17 9.32 -1.38
C HIS A 138 10.19 8.89 -2.85
N LYS A 139 10.27 7.58 -3.09
CA LYS A 139 10.20 6.98 -4.45
C LYS A 139 8.80 6.48 -4.81
N ALA A 140 8.00 6.16 -3.81
CA ALA A 140 6.62 5.71 -3.96
C ALA A 140 5.75 6.17 -2.78
N GLY A 141 4.43 6.13 -2.96
CA GLY A 141 3.44 6.52 -1.97
C GLY A 141 2.09 5.84 -2.20
N VAL A 142 1.15 6.05 -1.28
CA VAL A 142 -0.21 5.48 -1.32
C VAL A 142 -1.23 6.59 -1.48
N LEU A 143 -2.13 6.45 -2.46
CA LEU A 143 -3.36 7.22 -2.53
C LEU A 143 -4.53 6.33 -2.11
N ILE A 144 -5.35 6.81 -1.18
CA ILE A 144 -6.59 6.12 -0.79
C ILE A 144 -7.77 6.94 -1.33
N ALA A 145 -8.59 6.34 -2.18
CA ALA A 145 -9.79 6.96 -2.74
C ALA A 145 -10.93 5.95 -2.82
N GLU A 146 -12.12 6.33 -2.36
CA GLU A 146 -13.33 5.48 -2.35
C GLU A 146 -13.15 4.08 -1.75
N GLY A 147 -12.29 3.95 -0.73
CA GLY A 147 -11.99 2.66 -0.08
C GLY A 147 -10.95 1.80 -0.82
N TYR A 148 -10.38 2.29 -1.91
CA TYR A 148 -9.31 1.63 -2.65
C TYR A 148 -7.96 2.26 -2.36
N SER A 149 -6.93 1.42 -2.19
CA SER A 149 -5.54 1.85 -2.14
C SER A 149 -4.90 1.74 -3.53
N TYR A 150 -4.27 2.83 -3.97
CA TYR A 150 -3.50 2.93 -5.20
C TYR A 150 -2.04 3.20 -4.86
N GLU A 151 -1.14 2.49 -5.53
CA GLU A 151 0.28 2.82 -5.47
C GLU A 151 0.55 4.00 -6.41
N ILE A 152 1.37 4.94 -5.96
CA ILE A 152 1.91 6.00 -6.79
C ILE A 152 3.43 5.89 -6.80
N ILE A 153 4.04 5.81 -7.98
CA ILE A 153 5.49 5.82 -8.14
C ILE A 153 5.90 7.10 -8.89
N ARG A 154 6.89 7.83 -8.37
CA ARG A 154 7.50 8.95 -9.10
C ARG A 154 8.75 8.46 -9.83
N ASN A 155 8.72 8.52 -11.16
CA ASN A 155 9.89 8.18 -11.99
C ASN A 155 9.99 9.14 -13.19
N ALA A 156 11.19 9.62 -13.49
CA ALA A 156 11.47 10.50 -14.63
C ALA A 156 10.50 11.70 -14.76
N ASN A 157 10.20 12.37 -13.62
CA ASN A 157 9.25 13.48 -13.51
C ASN A 157 7.80 13.14 -13.93
N LYS A 158 7.41 11.87 -13.82
CA LYS A 158 6.04 11.39 -14.04
C LYS A 158 5.55 10.61 -12.82
N TYR A 159 4.24 10.64 -12.63
CA TYR A 159 3.54 9.83 -11.64
C TYR A 159 2.90 8.63 -12.34
N TYR A 160 3.16 7.44 -11.82
CA TYR A 160 2.59 6.17 -12.29
C TYR A 160 1.64 5.67 -11.22
N PHE A 161 0.39 5.38 -11.59
CA PHE A 161 -0.61 4.83 -10.70
C PHE A 161 -0.75 3.33 -10.98
N THR A 162 -0.57 2.50 -9.95
CA THR A 162 -0.85 1.07 -10.04
C THR A 162 -2.16 0.78 -9.33
N GLU A 163 -3.11 0.19 -10.06
CA GLU A 163 -4.35 -0.33 -9.52
C GLU A 163 -4.19 -1.82 -9.23
N VAL A 164 -4.47 -2.23 -8.00
CA VAL A 164 -4.44 -3.65 -7.57
C VAL A 164 -5.82 -4.32 -7.61
N HIS A 165 -6.85 -3.55 -7.98
CA HIS A 165 -8.25 -3.95 -8.10
C HIS A 165 -8.63 -4.18 -9.58
N GLN A 166 -9.62 -5.04 -9.83
CA GLN A 166 -10.23 -5.27 -11.14
C GLN A 166 -11.74 -5.38 -10.99
#